data_AF-A0A9D8D7G3-F1
#
_entry.id   AF-A0A9D8D7G3-F1
#
_cell.length_a   1.000
_cell.length_b   1.000
_cell.length_c   1.000
_cell.angle_alpha   90.00
_cell.angle_beta   90.00
_cell.angle_gamma   90.00
#
_symmetry.space_group_name_H-M   'P 1'
#
loop_
_entity.id
_entity.type
_entity.pdbx_description
1 polymer ?
#
loop_
_entity_poly.entity_id
_entity_poly.type
_entity_poly.pdbx_seq_one_letter_code
_entity_poly.pdbx_strand_id
1 'polypeptide(L)'
;MLDSLKIVGRGATLFAATSILMATTAVIPAQAANKAGATCNKANAKTKIGGDNYVCVKNPTVKKAKLTWVWVGCIDSNNLYLESSARLKKITETATQAATMLDTEIAALKAAAPADEAEAKVFDQKAVDAKAKQANALVEAKANTDNATKVGATTAAGKQYTTNASTWTKAARSYELAAKNFERSAASLRDKISEVAKKEKQRVNVLQTVENAKTEVTSTLQNRKQACKPGL
;
A
#
# COMPACT_ATOMS: atom_id res chain seq x y z
N MET A 1 21.76 2.33 28.36
CA MET A 1 21.09 3.54 27.85
C MET A 1 19.89 3.08 27.01
N LEU A 2 18.78 2.81 27.69
CA LEU A 2 17.48 2.57 27.06
C LEU A 2 16.65 3.81 27.36
N ASP A 3 16.37 4.63 26.35
CA ASP A 3 15.18 5.48 26.27
C ASP A 3 15.29 6.36 25.02
N SER A 4 14.60 5.99 23.93
CA SER A 4 14.19 6.88 22.81
C SER A 4 13.38 6.13 21.74
N LEU A 5 12.43 5.27 22.15
CA LEU A 5 11.49 4.62 21.22
C LEU A 5 10.05 4.82 21.71
N LYS A 6 9.64 6.08 21.77
CA LYS A 6 8.24 6.48 21.78
C LYS A 6 8.09 7.53 20.68
N ILE A 7 7.00 7.46 19.93
CA ILE A 7 6.59 8.31 18.80
C ILE A 7 6.94 7.72 17.41
N VAL A 8 6.39 6.56 17.05
CA VAL A 8 5.81 6.33 15.71
C VAL A 8 4.63 5.37 15.89
N GLY A 9 3.53 5.91 16.35
CA GLY A 9 2.30 5.16 16.64
C GLY A 9 1.09 6.02 16.33
N ARG A 10 0.93 6.40 15.06
CA ARG A 10 -0.33 6.92 14.54
C ARG A 10 -0.65 6.17 13.27
N GLY A 11 -1.65 5.30 13.38
CA GLY A 11 -2.11 4.43 12.32
C GLY A 11 -2.42 5.21 11.05
N ALA A 12 -1.85 4.72 9.94
CA ALA A 12 -2.32 5.07 8.62
C ALA A 12 -3.72 4.48 8.45
N THR A 13 -4.74 5.31 8.64
CA THR A 13 -6.12 4.96 8.31
C THR A 13 -6.20 4.76 6.80
N LEU A 14 -6.29 3.50 6.39
CA LEU A 14 -6.46 3.06 5.00
C LEU A 14 -7.85 3.50 4.51
N PHE A 15 -7.92 4.58 3.72
CA PHE A 15 -9.16 5.00 3.07
C PHE A 15 -9.42 4.13 1.83
N ALA A 16 -10.07 2.99 2.03
CA ALA A 16 -10.68 2.21 0.96
C ALA A 16 -12.01 2.87 0.55
N ALA A 17 -11.96 3.83 -0.38
CA ALA A 17 -13.16 4.39 -1.00
C ALA A 17 -13.37 3.77 -2.40
N THR A 18 -13.72 2.49 -2.44
CA THR A 18 -14.27 1.84 -3.63
C THR A 18 -15.78 2.06 -3.67
N SER A 19 -16.21 3.08 -4.42
CA SER A 19 -17.58 3.16 -4.90
C SER A 19 -17.53 3.47 -6.40
N ILE A 20 -17.50 2.41 -7.20
CA ILE A 20 -17.73 2.50 -8.64
C ILE A 20 -19.22 2.77 -8.82
N LEU A 21 -19.59 4.04 -9.01
CA LEU A 21 -20.92 4.39 -9.48
C LEU A 21 -20.98 4.11 -10.99
N MET A 22 -21.67 3.04 -11.38
CA MET A 22 -22.03 2.82 -12.78
C MET A 22 -23.00 3.92 -13.21
N ALA A 23 -22.49 4.88 -14.00
CA ALA A 23 -23.30 5.92 -14.57
C ALA A 23 -24.16 5.35 -15.70
N THR A 24 -25.46 5.19 -15.45
CA THR A 24 -26.44 4.93 -16.50
C THR A 24 -26.56 6.20 -17.35
N THR A 25 -26.23 6.12 -18.64
CA THR A 25 -26.47 7.21 -19.58
C THR A 25 -27.97 7.41 -19.75
N ALA A 26 -28.51 8.48 -19.19
CA ALA A 26 -29.89 8.85 -19.43
C ALA A 26 -30.01 9.52 -20.80
N VAL A 27 -30.71 8.86 -21.71
CA VAL A 27 -31.01 9.37 -23.05
C VAL A 27 -32.43 9.96 -23.00
N ILE A 28 -32.56 11.26 -23.21
CA ILE A 28 -33.87 11.92 -23.22
C ILE A 28 -34.48 11.76 -24.63
N PRO A 29 -35.73 11.27 -24.76
CA PRO A 29 -36.38 11.09 -26.06
C PRO A 29 -36.63 12.43 -26.78
N ALA A 30 -36.44 12.45 -28.10
CA ALA A 30 -36.46 13.67 -28.93
C ALA A 30 -37.78 14.47 -28.89
N GLN A 31 -38.89 13.87 -28.49
CA GLN A 31 -40.19 14.55 -28.36
C GLN A 31 -40.30 15.38 -27.07
N ALA A 32 -39.54 15.03 -26.02
CA ALA A 32 -39.45 15.84 -24.80
C ALA A 32 -38.62 17.11 -25.02
N ALA A 33 -37.59 17.03 -25.87
CA ALA A 33 -36.67 18.14 -26.21
C ALA A 33 -37.39 19.41 -26.70
N ASN A 34 -38.57 19.29 -27.32
CA ASN A 34 -39.30 20.46 -27.85
C ASN A 34 -39.98 21.33 -26.77
N LYS A 35 -40.19 20.80 -25.56
CA LYS A 35 -40.71 21.55 -24.40
C LYS A 35 -39.68 21.69 -23.28
N ALA A 36 -38.72 20.78 -23.24
CA ALA A 36 -37.55 20.81 -22.39
C ALA A 36 -36.63 21.97 -22.85
N GLY A 37 -36.16 22.81 -21.92
CA GLY A 37 -35.41 24.03 -22.25
C GLY A 37 -36.28 25.25 -22.65
N ALA A 38 -37.61 25.11 -22.77
CA ALA A 38 -38.49 26.25 -23.01
C ALA A 38 -38.54 27.20 -21.80
N THR A 39 -38.74 28.49 -22.05
CA THR A 39 -38.86 29.49 -20.97
C THR A 39 -40.07 29.22 -20.09
N CYS A 40 -39.90 29.44 -18.79
CA CYS A 40 -40.94 29.25 -17.80
C CYS A 40 -41.04 30.50 -16.90
N ASN A 41 -42.25 30.80 -16.45
CA ASN A 41 -42.55 32.10 -15.82
C ASN A 41 -42.46 32.08 -14.28
N LYS A 42 -42.52 30.90 -13.66
CA LYS A 42 -42.53 30.73 -12.20
C LYS A 42 -41.37 29.84 -11.78
N ALA A 43 -40.37 30.44 -11.12
CA ALA A 43 -39.23 29.71 -10.57
C ALA A 43 -39.70 28.57 -9.63
N ASN A 44 -38.99 27.44 -9.67
CA ASN A 44 -39.27 26.22 -8.90
C ASN A 44 -40.61 25.53 -9.22
N ALA A 45 -41.35 25.98 -10.24
CA ALA A 45 -42.47 25.22 -10.75
C ALA A 45 -41.97 23.84 -11.22
N LYS A 46 -42.78 22.80 -11.02
CA LYS A 46 -42.47 21.42 -11.44
C LYS A 46 -43.45 20.99 -12.51
N THR A 47 -43.00 20.21 -13.48
CA THR A 47 -43.85 19.63 -14.52
C THR A 47 -43.28 18.30 -14.99
N LYS A 48 -44.09 17.53 -15.73
CA LYS A 48 -43.63 16.34 -16.45
C LYS A 48 -43.63 16.61 -17.95
N ILE A 49 -42.52 16.29 -18.61
CA ILE A 49 -42.37 16.42 -20.07
C ILE A 49 -41.88 15.06 -20.59
N GLY A 50 -42.64 14.42 -21.46
CA GLY A 50 -42.28 13.11 -22.01
C GLY A 50 -42.14 11.99 -20.96
N GLY A 51 -42.78 12.13 -19.79
CA GLY A 51 -42.69 11.19 -18.66
C GLY A 51 -41.64 11.54 -17.61
N ASP A 52 -40.67 12.39 -17.97
CA ASP A 52 -39.59 12.82 -17.10
C ASP A 52 -39.94 14.06 -16.27
N ASN A 53 -39.27 14.23 -15.13
CA ASN A 53 -39.49 15.36 -14.22
C ASN A 53 -38.63 16.57 -14.59
N TYR A 54 -39.27 17.74 -14.63
CA TYR A 54 -38.63 19.01 -14.93
C TYR A 54 -38.94 20.05 -13.86
N VAL A 55 -38.01 20.97 -13.65
CA VAL A 55 -38.18 22.12 -12.75
C VAL A 55 -37.78 23.41 -13.45
N CYS A 56 -38.57 24.46 -13.23
CA CYS A 56 -38.33 25.78 -13.79
C CYS A 56 -37.21 26.48 -13.01
N VAL A 57 -35.98 26.38 -13.51
CA VAL A 57 -34.79 27.00 -12.90
C VAL A 57 -33.86 27.53 -13.99
N LYS A 58 -32.80 28.22 -13.59
CA LYS A 58 -31.70 28.56 -14.49
C LYS A 58 -30.87 27.31 -14.73
N ASN A 59 -30.56 26.99 -16.00
CA ASN A 59 -29.68 25.86 -16.32
C ASN A 59 -28.31 26.07 -15.62
N PRO A 60 -27.87 25.13 -14.76
CA PRO A 60 -26.66 25.30 -13.94
C PRO A 60 -25.37 25.32 -14.77
N THR A 61 -25.41 24.91 -16.03
CA THR A 61 -24.25 24.83 -16.92
C THR A 61 -24.09 26.05 -17.84
N VAL A 62 -25.11 26.90 -17.95
CA VAL A 62 -25.11 28.05 -18.86
C VAL A 62 -24.90 29.35 -18.08
N LYS A 63 -23.83 30.09 -18.41
CA LYS A 63 -23.59 31.42 -17.82
C LYS A 63 -24.72 32.39 -18.24
N LYS A 64 -25.27 33.12 -17.26
CA LYS A 64 -26.39 34.08 -17.44
C LYS A 64 -27.67 33.43 -18.03
N ALA A 65 -28.00 32.20 -17.63
CA ALA A 65 -29.21 31.52 -18.08
C ALA A 65 -30.51 32.25 -17.69
N LYS A 66 -31.50 32.20 -18.59
CA LYS A 66 -32.90 32.54 -18.32
C LYS A 66 -33.56 31.38 -17.56
N LEU A 67 -34.74 31.62 -16.98
CA LEU A 67 -35.56 30.55 -16.39
C LEU A 67 -36.12 29.66 -17.50
N THR A 68 -35.78 28.38 -17.46
CA THR A 68 -36.23 27.36 -18.41
C THR A 68 -36.66 26.09 -17.68
N TRP A 69 -37.43 25.23 -18.33
CA TRP A 69 -37.68 23.88 -17.83
C TRP A 69 -36.41 23.04 -17.93
N VAL A 70 -35.76 22.78 -16.80
CA VAL A 70 -34.53 21.98 -16.70
C VAL A 70 -34.89 20.59 -16.18
N TRP A 71 -34.38 19.56 -16.84
CA TRP A 71 -34.55 18.18 -16.41
C TRP A 71 -33.94 17.97 -15.01
N VAL A 72 -34.65 17.28 -14.11
CA VAL A 72 -34.13 17.04 -12.74
C VAL A 72 -32.81 16.27 -12.77
N GLY A 73 -32.64 15.32 -13.69
CA GLY A 73 -31.38 14.59 -13.85
C GLY A 73 -30.20 15.46 -14.30
N CYS A 74 -30.43 16.63 -14.92
CA CYS A 74 -29.36 17.62 -15.15
C CYS A 74 -28.89 18.24 -13.83
N ILE A 75 -29.82 18.60 -12.95
CA ILE A 75 -29.50 19.19 -11.64
C ILE A 75 -28.70 18.18 -10.82
N ASP A 76 -29.18 16.95 -10.75
CA ASP A 76 -28.52 15.87 -10.02
C ASP A 76 -27.13 15.57 -10.60
N SER A 77 -27.01 15.49 -11.92
CA SER A 77 -25.71 15.29 -12.59
C SER A 77 -24.75 16.45 -12.35
N ASN A 78 -25.24 17.69 -12.29
CA ASN A 78 -24.42 18.85 -11.96
C ASN A 78 -23.93 18.81 -10.50
N ASN A 79 -24.81 18.47 -9.56
CA ASN A 79 -24.45 18.34 -8.15
C ASN A 79 -23.41 17.24 -7.97
N LEU A 80 -23.63 16.06 -8.58
CA LEU A 80 -22.68 14.95 -8.55
C LEU A 80 -21.29 15.35 -9.08
N TYR A 81 -21.24 16.08 -10.20
CA TYR A 81 -19.96 16.58 -10.73
C TYR A 81 -19.25 17.54 -9.76
N LEU A 82 -19.98 18.45 -9.12
CA LEU A 82 -19.41 19.40 -8.16
C LEU A 82 -18.89 18.68 -6.91
N GLU A 83 -19.63 17.71 -6.41
CA GLU A 83 -19.23 16.87 -5.27
C GLU A 83 -18.01 16.01 -5.61
N SER A 84 -18.00 15.31 -6.74
CA SER A 84 -16.84 14.53 -7.20
C SER A 84 -15.61 15.43 -7.40
N SER A 85 -15.78 16.65 -7.93
CA SER A 85 -14.68 17.61 -8.09
C SER A 85 -14.12 18.09 -6.74
N ALA A 86 -14.98 18.39 -5.78
CA ALA A 86 -14.56 18.77 -4.43
C ALA A 86 -13.87 17.61 -3.71
N ARG A 87 -14.38 16.37 -3.88
CA ARG A 87 -13.77 15.15 -3.38
C ARG A 87 -12.40 14.89 -4.00
N LEU A 88 -12.24 15.08 -5.32
CA LEU A 88 -10.95 14.95 -6.00
C LEU A 88 -9.91 15.90 -5.39
N LYS A 89 -10.29 17.16 -5.10
CA LYS A 89 -9.38 18.11 -4.43
C LYS A 89 -8.90 17.57 -3.08
N LYS A 90 -9.83 17.10 -2.23
CA LYS A 90 -9.49 16.53 -0.91
C LYS A 90 -8.62 15.28 -1.00
N ILE A 91 -8.95 14.37 -1.93
CA ILE A 91 -8.16 13.15 -2.19
C ILE A 91 -6.76 13.53 -2.65
N THR A 92 -6.63 14.50 -3.56
CA THR A 92 -5.34 14.96 -4.07
C THR A 92 -4.49 15.56 -2.94
N GLU A 93 -5.06 16.43 -2.11
CA GLU A 93 -4.36 17.03 -0.96
C GLU A 93 -3.86 15.96 0.02
N THR A 94 -4.73 14.99 0.34
CA THR A 94 -4.40 13.88 1.26
C THR A 94 -3.35 12.95 0.66
N ALA A 95 -3.48 12.61 -0.62
CA ALA A 95 -2.53 11.77 -1.34
C ALA A 95 -1.15 12.42 -1.46
N THR A 96 -1.10 13.74 -1.69
CA THR A 96 0.17 14.49 -1.69
C THR A 96 0.85 14.45 -0.33
N GLN A 97 0.10 14.67 0.76
CA GLN A 97 0.65 14.58 2.12
C GLN A 97 1.20 13.17 2.41
N ALA A 98 0.42 12.13 2.08
CA ALA A 98 0.85 10.74 2.25
C ALA A 98 2.07 10.40 1.38
N ALA A 99 2.11 10.86 0.14
CA ALA A 99 3.24 10.65 -0.76
C ALA A 99 4.52 11.32 -0.22
N THR A 100 4.44 12.55 0.30
CA THR A 100 5.58 13.24 0.91
C THR A 100 6.12 12.50 2.14
N MET A 101 5.23 11.96 2.99
CA MET A 101 5.65 11.14 4.13
C MET A 101 6.34 9.86 3.67
N LEU A 102 5.78 9.16 2.68
CA LEU A 102 6.38 7.96 2.11
C LEU A 102 7.73 8.26 1.44
N ASP A 103 7.85 9.38 0.72
CA ASP A 103 9.11 9.82 0.10
C ASP A 103 10.20 10.08 1.14
N THR A 104 9.84 10.68 2.27
CA THR A 104 10.76 10.91 3.39
C THR A 104 11.24 9.59 4.00
N GLU A 105 10.34 8.64 4.26
CA GLU A 105 10.68 7.33 4.81
C GLU A 105 11.53 6.50 3.82
N ILE A 106 11.17 6.51 2.53
CA ILE A 106 11.92 5.83 1.47
C ILE A 106 13.34 6.40 1.38
N ALA A 107 13.49 7.73 1.41
CA ALA A 107 14.79 8.37 1.37
C ALA A 107 15.66 7.99 2.57
N ALA A 108 15.08 7.98 3.78
CA ALA A 108 15.78 7.56 4.99
C ALA A 108 16.24 6.10 4.92
N LEU A 109 15.37 5.19 4.47
CA LEU A 109 15.72 3.77 4.30
C LEU A 109 16.80 3.57 3.24
N LYS A 110 16.70 4.27 2.09
CA LYS A 110 17.73 4.21 1.03
C LYS A 110 19.08 4.75 1.51
N ALA A 111 19.09 5.77 2.36
CA ALA A 111 20.31 6.29 2.96
C ALA A 111 20.95 5.30 3.94
N ALA A 112 20.16 4.52 4.69
CA ALA A 112 20.64 3.50 5.61
C ALA A 112 21.06 2.20 4.93
N ALA A 113 20.47 1.87 3.78
CA ALA A 113 20.67 0.58 3.08
C ALA A 113 22.14 0.19 2.83
N PRO A 114 23.07 1.08 2.43
CA PRO A 114 24.47 0.70 2.26
C PRO A 114 25.15 0.26 3.55
N ALA A 115 24.83 0.90 4.67
CA ALA A 115 25.37 0.54 5.99
C ALA A 115 24.78 -0.78 6.47
N ASP A 116 23.46 -0.95 6.34
CA ASP A 116 22.76 -2.20 6.67
C ASP A 116 23.28 -3.38 5.83
N GLU A 117 23.55 -3.18 4.53
CA GLU A 117 24.11 -4.23 3.66
C GLU A 117 25.57 -4.56 4.02
N ALA A 118 26.36 -3.57 4.39
CA ALA A 118 27.72 -3.80 4.88
C ALA A 118 27.71 -4.61 6.19
N GLU A 119 26.82 -4.27 7.13
CA GLU A 119 26.67 -5.01 8.38
C GLU A 119 26.12 -6.43 8.14
N ALA A 120 25.19 -6.61 7.21
CA ALA A 120 24.69 -7.93 6.81
C ALA A 120 25.83 -8.84 6.31
N LYS A 121 26.75 -8.31 5.51
CA LYS A 121 27.94 -9.06 5.05
C LYS A 121 28.88 -9.45 6.20
N VAL A 122 29.02 -8.60 7.22
CA VAL A 122 29.77 -8.94 8.44
C VAL A 122 29.10 -10.11 9.17
N PHE A 123 27.78 -10.12 9.27
CA PHE A 123 27.04 -11.24 9.85
C PHE A 123 27.14 -12.52 9.01
N ASP A 124 27.08 -12.43 7.68
CA ASP A 124 27.28 -13.59 6.81
C ASP A 124 28.67 -14.21 7.03
N GLN A 125 29.71 -13.38 7.12
CA GLN A 125 31.06 -13.87 7.38
C GLN A 125 31.14 -14.56 8.74
N LYS A 126 30.54 -13.97 9.79
CA LYS A 126 30.45 -14.61 11.11
C LYS A 126 29.70 -15.94 11.08
N ALA A 127 28.66 -16.06 10.24
CA ALA A 127 27.94 -17.31 10.06
C ALA A 127 28.82 -18.37 9.37
N VAL A 128 29.58 -18.00 8.34
CA VAL A 128 30.56 -18.89 7.69
C VAL A 128 31.61 -19.36 8.68
N ASP A 129 32.19 -18.45 9.45
CA ASP A 129 33.21 -18.77 10.46
C ASP A 129 32.65 -19.69 11.55
N ALA A 130 31.41 -19.46 11.99
CA ALA A 130 30.74 -20.32 12.95
C ALA A 130 30.45 -21.72 12.38
N LYS A 131 30.04 -21.83 11.11
CA LYS A 131 29.87 -23.12 10.42
C LYS A 131 31.19 -23.87 10.27
N ALA A 132 32.28 -23.18 9.98
CA ALA A 132 33.61 -23.80 9.94
C ALA A 132 34.02 -24.36 11.30
N LYS A 133 33.79 -23.60 12.39
CA LYS A 133 34.02 -24.07 13.77
C LYS A 133 33.13 -25.26 14.14
N GLN A 134 31.86 -25.25 13.72
CA GLN A 134 30.95 -26.39 13.88
C GLN A 134 31.50 -27.64 13.17
N ALA A 135 31.91 -27.51 11.91
CA ALA A 135 32.45 -28.62 11.13
C ALA A 135 33.72 -29.20 11.78
N ASN A 136 34.64 -28.34 12.20
CA ASN A 136 35.86 -28.75 12.90
C ASN A 136 35.54 -29.47 14.23
N ALA A 137 34.59 -28.96 15.01
CA ALA A 137 34.16 -29.61 16.25
C ALA A 137 33.51 -30.98 16.01
N LEU A 138 32.77 -31.17 14.91
CA LEU A 138 32.22 -32.48 14.54
C LEU A 138 33.33 -33.47 14.11
N VAL A 139 34.35 -32.99 13.39
CA VAL A 139 35.53 -33.80 13.05
C VAL A 139 36.25 -34.26 14.32
N GLU A 140 36.48 -33.36 15.28
CA GLU A 140 37.10 -33.68 16.57
C GLU A 140 36.25 -34.66 17.40
N ALA A 141 34.93 -34.46 17.44
CA ALA A 141 34.01 -35.37 18.12
C ALA A 141 34.09 -36.79 17.53
N LYS A 142 34.14 -36.88 16.19
CA LYS A 142 34.29 -38.15 15.48
C LYS A 142 35.64 -38.80 15.76
N ALA A 143 36.74 -38.05 15.68
CA ALA A 143 38.07 -38.57 15.97
C ALA A 143 38.17 -39.14 17.39
N ASN A 144 37.61 -38.45 18.39
CA ASN A 144 37.55 -38.94 19.76
C ASN A 144 36.67 -40.20 19.89
N THR A 145 35.55 -40.27 19.17
CA THR A 145 34.68 -41.47 19.14
C THR A 145 35.41 -42.68 18.54
N ASP A 146 36.13 -42.46 17.43
CA ASP A 146 36.91 -43.50 16.75
C ASP A 146 38.08 -43.98 17.65
N ASN A 147 38.74 -43.06 18.36
CA ASN A 147 39.80 -43.39 19.33
C ASN A 147 39.26 -44.18 20.53
N ALA A 148 38.10 -43.80 21.09
CA ALA A 148 37.45 -44.55 22.17
C ALA A 148 37.13 -46.00 21.75
N THR A 149 36.72 -46.19 20.50
CA THR A 149 36.43 -47.52 19.93
C THR A 149 37.70 -48.37 19.83
N LYS A 150 38.81 -47.77 19.35
CA LYS A 150 40.10 -48.46 19.19
C LYS A 150 40.69 -48.94 20.53
N VAL A 151 40.61 -48.11 21.57
CA VAL A 151 41.22 -48.42 22.90
C VAL A 151 40.27 -49.15 23.85
N GLY A 152 39.00 -49.36 23.45
CA GLY A 152 37.95 -49.92 24.29
C GLY A 152 37.34 -48.87 25.23
N ALA A 153 36.03 -48.63 25.10
CA ALA A 153 35.31 -47.57 25.82
C ALA A 153 35.29 -47.71 27.35
N THR A 154 35.54 -48.92 27.87
CA THR A 154 35.58 -49.19 29.32
C THR A 154 36.92 -48.86 29.96
N THR A 155 37.99 -48.68 29.17
CA THR A 155 39.31 -48.30 29.68
C THR A 155 39.34 -46.85 30.14
N ALA A 156 40.31 -46.48 30.98
CA ALA A 156 40.48 -45.10 31.43
C ALA A 156 40.64 -44.12 30.24
N ALA A 157 41.46 -44.48 29.25
CA ALA A 157 41.63 -43.71 28.01
C ALA A 157 40.33 -43.65 27.18
N GLY A 158 39.61 -44.77 27.06
CA GLY A 158 38.31 -44.81 26.36
C GLY A 158 37.25 -43.90 26.98
N LYS A 159 37.17 -43.85 28.31
CA LYS A 159 36.27 -42.93 29.05
C LYS A 159 36.64 -41.46 28.81
N GLN A 160 37.93 -41.14 28.77
CA GLN A 160 38.41 -39.78 28.46
C GLN A 160 38.03 -39.37 27.04
N TYR A 161 38.28 -40.22 26.04
CA TYR A 161 37.89 -39.94 24.66
C TYR A 161 36.37 -39.79 24.50
N THR A 162 35.58 -40.63 25.18
CA THR A 162 34.10 -40.51 25.19
C THR A 162 33.65 -39.15 25.78
N THR A 163 34.29 -38.70 26.86
CA THR A 163 34.02 -37.40 27.48
C THR A 163 34.37 -36.25 26.52
N ASN A 164 35.54 -36.31 25.89
CA ASN A 164 35.98 -35.34 24.89
C ASN A 164 35.02 -35.28 23.68
N ALA A 165 34.59 -36.42 23.16
CA ALA A 165 33.62 -36.49 22.07
C ALA A 165 32.31 -35.78 22.41
N SER A 166 31.79 -35.99 23.63
CA SER A 166 30.61 -35.28 24.15
C SER A 166 30.84 -33.77 24.25
N THR A 167 32.00 -33.33 24.74
CA THR A 167 32.37 -31.91 24.80
C THR A 167 32.39 -31.27 23.42
N TRP A 168 33.02 -31.91 22.44
CA TRP A 168 33.06 -31.42 21.06
C TRP A 168 31.69 -31.44 20.38
N THR A 169 30.85 -32.43 20.67
CA THR A 169 29.45 -32.47 20.19
C THR A 169 28.64 -31.29 20.74
N LYS A 170 28.82 -30.94 22.02
CA LYS A 170 28.18 -29.76 22.62
C LYS A 170 28.71 -28.47 22.00
N ALA A 171 30.03 -28.37 21.77
CA ALA A 171 30.64 -27.23 21.10
C ALA A 171 30.09 -27.05 19.67
N ALA A 172 29.96 -28.13 18.89
CA ALA A 172 29.39 -28.10 17.56
C ALA A 172 27.96 -27.52 17.55
N ARG A 173 27.09 -27.97 18.47
CA ARG A 173 25.73 -27.42 18.61
C ARG A 173 25.72 -25.94 18.98
N SER A 174 26.66 -25.52 19.83
CA SER A 174 26.81 -24.10 20.18
C SER A 174 27.18 -23.25 18.96
N TYR A 175 28.09 -23.73 18.11
CA TYR A 175 28.47 -23.02 16.89
C TYR A 175 27.36 -23.02 15.83
N GLU A 176 26.59 -24.10 15.73
CA GLU A 176 25.40 -24.16 14.88
C GLU A 176 24.39 -23.07 15.25
N LEU A 177 24.10 -22.91 16.55
CA LEU A 177 23.18 -21.89 17.05
C LEU A 177 23.73 -20.48 16.79
N ALA A 178 25.02 -20.28 16.99
CA ALA A 178 25.67 -19.00 16.67
C ALA A 178 25.54 -18.66 15.18
N ALA A 179 25.78 -19.61 14.28
CA ALA A 179 25.62 -19.42 12.84
C ALA A 179 24.18 -19.02 12.49
N LYS A 180 23.18 -19.75 12.99
CA LYS A 180 21.75 -19.43 12.79
C LYS A 180 21.36 -18.04 13.28
N ASN A 181 21.93 -17.60 14.41
CA ASN A 181 21.68 -16.26 14.94
C ASN A 181 22.28 -15.19 14.03
N PHE A 182 23.50 -15.38 13.53
CA PHE A 182 24.11 -14.45 12.57
C PHE A 182 23.35 -14.39 11.25
N GLU A 183 22.93 -15.53 10.71
CA GLU A 183 22.08 -15.59 9.51
C GLU A 183 20.77 -14.81 9.70
N ARG A 184 20.14 -14.94 10.87
CA ARG A 184 18.93 -14.18 11.20
C ARG A 184 19.19 -12.68 11.28
N SER A 185 20.31 -12.26 11.87
CA SER A 185 20.69 -10.85 11.92
C SER A 185 20.91 -10.27 10.53
N ALA A 186 21.62 -10.99 9.65
CA ALA A 186 21.83 -10.59 8.26
C ALA A 186 20.51 -10.49 7.49
N ALA A 187 19.63 -11.49 7.64
CA ALA A 187 18.31 -11.51 7.03
C ALA A 187 17.44 -10.33 7.50
N SER A 188 17.45 -10.01 8.79
CA SER A 188 16.68 -8.87 9.33
C SER A 188 17.12 -7.53 8.74
N LEU A 189 18.41 -7.33 8.48
CA LEU A 189 18.91 -6.12 7.83
C LEU A 189 18.45 -6.06 6.36
N ARG A 190 18.56 -7.17 5.63
CA ARG A 190 18.08 -7.26 4.25
C ARG A 190 16.56 -7.08 4.13
N ASP A 191 15.81 -7.56 5.10
CA ASP A 191 14.36 -7.35 5.17
C ASP A 191 14.05 -5.85 5.29
N LYS A 192 14.78 -5.08 6.12
CA LYS A 192 14.62 -3.62 6.18
C LYS A 192 14.91 -2.96 4.83
N ILE A 193 15.92 -3.42 4.10
CA ILE A 193 16.21 -2.93 2.75
C ILE A 193 15.05 -3.25 1.80
N SER A 194 14.45 -4.44 1.92
CA SER A 194 13.29 -4.85 1.11
C SER A 194 12.02 -4.04 1.39
N GLU A 195 11.90 -3.42 2.58
CA GLU A 195 10.78 -2.53 2.91
C GLU A 195 10.74 -1.29 2.00
N VAL A 196 11.88 -0.87 1.43
CA VAL A 196 11.92 0.20 0.42
C VAL A 196 10.98 -0.10 -0.73
N ALA A 197 11.07 -1.30 -1.31
CA ALA A 197 10.24 -1.71 -2.44
C ALA A 197 8.75 -1.77 -2.07
N LYS A 198 8.44 -2.20 -0.84
CA LYS A 198 7.05 -2.22 -0.33
C LYS A 198 6.49 -0.81 -0.21
N LYS A 199 7.27 0.14 0.33
CA LYS A 199 6.86 1.55 0.46
C LYS A 199 6.77 2.26 -0.88
N GLU A 200 7.65 1.98 -1.82
CA GLU A 200 7.54 2.47 -3.20
C GLU A 200 6.24 2.01 -3.86
N LYS A 201 5.86 0.74 -3.68
CA LYS A 201 4.57 0.22 -4.16
C LYS A 201 3.40 0.90 -3.47
N GLN A 202 3.47 1.13 -2.15
CA GLN A 202 2.43 1.87 -1.42
C GLN A 202 2.28 3.30 -1.97
N ARG A 203 3.38 3.98 -2.26
CA ARG A 203 3.38 5.31 -2.86
C ARG A 203 2.68 5.32 -4.22
N VAL A 204 3.01 4.36 -5.09
CA VAL A 204 2.35 4.21 -6.39
C VAL A 204 0.84 3.99 -6.22
N ASN A 205 0.42 3.15 -5.28
CA ASN A 205 -1.00 2.92 -5.01
C ASN A 205 -1.71 4.19 -4.55
N VAL A 206 -1.08 4.99 -3.67
CA VAL A 206 -1.63 6.29 -3.23
C VAL A 206 -1.84 7.22 -4.43
N LEU A 207 -0.86 7.34 -5.32
CA LEU A 207 -0.99 8.18 -6.52
C LEU A 207 -2.04 7.62 -7.49
N GLN A 208 -2.17 6.31 -7.60
CA GLN A 208 -3.20 5.67 -8.42
C GLN A 208 -4.61 5.99 -7.94
N THR A 209 -4.83 6.17 -6.63
CA THR A 209 -6.16 6.60 -6.13
C THR A 209 -6.57 7.97 -6.67
N VAL A 210 -5.60 8.88 -6.88
CA VAL A 210 -5.84 10.20 -7.48
C VAL A 210 -6.22 10.05 -8.95
N GLU A 211 -5.52 9.21 -9.71
CA GLU A 211 -5.85 8.96 -11.12
C GLU A 211 -7.22 8.32 -11.32
N ASN A 212 -7.59 7.40 -10.42
CA ASN A 212 -8.92 6.81 -10.42
C ASN A 212 -10.00 7.87 -10.13
N ALA A 213 -9.76 8.76 -9.15
CA ALA A 213 -10.67 9.86 -8.84
C ALA A 213 -10.78 10.89 -9.99
N LYS A 214 -9.68 11.16 -10.72
CA LYS A 214 -9.71 11.99 -11.94
C LYS A 214 -10.59 11.39 -13.02
N THR A 215 -10.52 10.07 -13.19
CA THR A 215 -11.36 9.32 -14.14
C THR A 215 -12.83 9.43 -13.76
N GLU A 216 -13.17 9.30 -12.47
CA GLU A 216 -14.54 9.50 -11.95
C GLU A 216 -15.06 10.91 -12.25
N VAL A 217 -14.27 11.95 -11.96
CA VAL A 217 -14.64 13.35 -12.24
C VAL A 217 -14.84 13.58 -13.74
N THR A 218 -14.01 12.94 -14.58
CA THR A 218 -14.17 13.03 -16.03
C THR A 218 -15.48 12.38 -16.48
N SER A 219 -15.84 11.22 -15.92
CA SER A 219 -17.11 10.55 -16.19
C SER A 219 -18.32 11.40 -15.78
N THR A 220 -18.33 11.92 -14.54
CA THR A 220 -19.42 12.78 -14.05
C THR A 220 -19.54 14.07 -14.85
N LEU A 221 -18.44 14.62 -15.34
CA LEU A 221 -18.45 15.75 -16.26
C LEU A 221 -19.15 15.43 -17.58
N GLN A 222 -18.88 14.25 -18.16
CA GLN A 222 -19.52 13.84 -19.42
C GLN A 222 -21.02 13.60 -19.21
N ASN A 223 -21.40 12.93 -18.12
CA ASN A 223 -22.82 12.74 -17.78
C ASN A 223 -23.54 14.07 -17.61
N ARG A 224 -22.93 15.02 -16.89
CA ARG A 224 -23.45 16.38 -16.76
C ARG A 224 -23.63 17.06 -18.11
N LYS A 225 -22.65 16.97 -19.01
CA LYS A 225 -22.75 17.57 -20.35
C LYS A 225 -23.89 16.98 -21.18
N GLN A 226 -24.13 15.67 -21.06
CA GLN A 226 -25.24 15.00 -21.75
C GLN A 226 -26.59 15.39 -21.14
N ALA A 227 -26.71 15.32 -19.81
CA ALA A 227 -27.94 15.61 -19.08
C ALA A 227 -28.38 17.08 -19.19
N CYS A 228 -27.43 18.02 -19.24
CA CYS A 228 -27.70 19.46 -19.20
C CYS A 228 -27.61 20.16 -20.56
N LYS A 229 -27.59 19.41 -21.67
CA LYS A 229 -27.39 19.95 -23.02
C LYS A 229 -28.46 21.03 -23.32
N PRO A 230 -28.08 22.22 -23.82
CA PRO A 230 -29.05 23.28 -24.13
C PRO A 230 -30.06 22.83 -25.19
N GLY A 231 -31.36 23.11 -24.96
CA GLY A 231 -32.46 22.60 -25.81
C GLY A 231 -33.04 21.27 -25.33
N LEU A 232 -32.63 20.82 -24.14
CA LEU A 232 -33.28 19.86 -23.25
C LEU A 232 -33.63 20.56 -21.93
#